data_AF-A0A7Y4ZUQ9-F1
#
_entry.id   AF-A0A7Y4ZUQ9-F1
#
_cell.length_a   1.000
_cell.length_b   1.000
_cell.length_c   1.000
_cell.angle_alpha   90.00
_cell.angle_beta   90.00
_cell.angle_gamma   90.00
#
_symmetry.space_group_name_H-M   'P 1'
#
loop_
_entity.id
_entity.type
_entity.pdbx_description
1 polymer ?
#
loop_
_entity_poly.entity_id
_entity_poly.type
_entity_poly.pdbx_seq_one_letter_code
_entity_poly.pdbx_strand_id
1 'polypeptide(L)'
;ALEELGRRAFFEYPMQLAAYLRSALSDAAAPKTYGVHVDGERVGHIAWARLPGGSAEVAYTCATCHASVVGGRVVPGRNEPDLAVAAMIRKASAGVGEQPLWGPGRVDVTTDDAENPVAITDLRPILFQKNLHHAATLRNGRVALAIRIETLIITSMGESVRPPRKLAAALAVYLRSLAPRGPLPGPSDPGAAVFARVCGGCHGGEGLAGEAVDLAVVGTDPAVGLSSERTTGRYRVPSLRGVGDRHRLFASGDVEDVDELLRPGRAAKGHQFGLDLSDADRQALLSYLHAL
;
A
#
# COMPACT_ATOMS: atom_id res chain seq x y z
N ALA A 1 23.61 -8.08 6.77
CA ALA A 1 24.00 -6.65 6.95
C ALA A 1 23.05 -5.68 6.24
N LEU A 2 22.92 -5.72 4.90
CA LEU A 2 22.01 -4.81 4.17
C LEU A 2 20.53 -5.03 4.51
N GLU A 3 20.09 -6.29 4.58
CA GLU A 3 18.70 -6.59 4.95
C GLU A 3 18.34 -6.07 6.35
N GLU A 4 19.20 -6.29 7.35
CA GLU A 4 18.98 -5.77 8.71
C GLU A 4 18.99 -4.23 8.77
N LEU A 5 19.88 -3.58 8.01
CA LEU A 5 19.85 -2.12 7.86
C LEU A 5 18.52 -1.65 7.24
N GLY A 6 18.02 -2.36 6.22
CA GLY A 6 16.75 -2.08 5.58
C GLY A 6 15.57 -2.29 6.52
N ARG A 7 15.58 -3.36 7.32
CA ARG A 7 14.59 -3.64 8.36
C ARG A 7 14.53 -2.50 9.36
N ARG A 8 15.66 -2.09 9.92
CA ARG A 8 15.72 -0.95 10.85
C ARG A 8 15.20 0.33 10.20
N ALA A 9 15.68 0.65 8.99
CA ALA A 9 15.25 1.83 8.25
C ALA A 9 13.73 1.84 8.01
N PHE A 10 13.15 0.69 7.68
CA PHE A 10 11.72 0.56 7.44
C PHE A 10 10.88 0.98 8.67
N PHE A 11 11.34 0.68 9.88
CA PHE A 11 10.64 0.95 11.13
C PHE A 11 11.05 2.24 11.85
N GLU A 12 12.21 2.82 11.51
CA GLU A 12 12.83 3.89 12.31
C GLU A 12 13.25 5.11 11.50
N TYR A 13 13.43 4.99 10.17
CA TYR A 13 13.94 6.10 9.38
C TYR A 13 12.83 7.12 9.07
N PRO A 14 13.02 8.41 9.43
CA PRO A 14 12.02 9.45 9.17
C PRO A 14 11.95 9.72 7.66
N MET A 15 10.84 9.33 7.03
CA MET A 15 10.66 9.43 5.59
C MET A 15 10.11 10.79 5.16
N GLN A 16 9.20 11.34 5.97
CA GLN A 16 8.55 12.63 5.73
C GLN A 16 8.09 13.22 7.06
N LEU A 17 8.29 14.53 7.24
CA LEU A 17 7.71 15.26 8.36
C LEU A 17 6.19 15.29 8.24
N ALA A 18 5.50 14.98 9.34
CA ALA A 18 4.06 14.78 9.34
C ALA A 18 3.48 15.28 10.66
N ALA A 19 3.45 16.61 10.84
CA ALA A 19 3.00 17.26 12.07
C ALA A 19 1.60 16.79 12.52
N TYR A 20 0.72 16.42 11.57
CA TYR A 20 -0.60 15.86 11.85
C TYR A 20 -0.57 14.57 12.69
N LEU A 21 0.54 13.82 12.71
CA LEU A 21 0.69 12.63 13.56
C LEU A 21 0.63 12.96 15.06
N ARG A 22 0.88 14.22 15.45
CA ARG A 22 0.65 14.67 16.83
C ARG A 22 -0.81 14.48 17.26
N SER A 23 -1.76 14.47 16.32
CA SER A 23 -3.16 14.13 16.59
C SER A 23 -3.30 12.74 17.22
N ALA A 24 -2.52 11.75 16.77
CA ALA A 24 -2.53 10.40 17.34
C ALA A 24 -1.79 10.29 18.69
N LEU A 25 -1.03 11.32 19.07
CA LEU A 25 -0.31 11.41 20.35
C LEU A 25 -1.03 12.30 21.38
N SER A 26 -2.18 12.88 21.01
CA SER A 26 -2.83 13.92 21.83
C SER A 26 -3.42 13.41 23.14
N ASP A 27 -3.82 12.14 23.18
CA ASP A 27 -4.35 11.46 24.37
C ASP A 27 -4.26 9.94 24.20
N ALA A 28 -4.59 9.19 25.27
CA ALA A 28 -4.50 7.73 25.28
C ALA A 28 -5.50 7.00 24.34
N ALA A 29 -6.60 7.64 23.96
CA ALA A 29 -7.60 7.07 23.06
C ALA A 29 -7.30 7.40 21.58
N ALA A 30 -6.54 8.45 21.32
CA ALA A 30 -6.23 8.94 19.98
C ALA A 30 -5.65 7.89 19.03
N PRO A 31 -4.69 7.02 19.42
CA PRO A 31 -4.16 6.00 18.51
C PRO A 31 -5.26 5.09 17.94
N LYS A 32 -6.17 4.61 18.80
CA LYS A 32 -7.29 3.76 18.41
C LYS A 32 -8.25 4.48 17.46
N THR A 33 -8.51 5.77 17.70
CA THR A 33 -9.36 6.61 16.83
C THR A 33 -8.80 6.73 15.41
N TYR A 34 -7.48 6.71 15.24
CA TYR A 34 -6.82 6.92 13.96
C TYR A 34 -6.25 5.65 13.33
N GLY A 35 -6.55 4.46 13.87
CA GLY A 35 -6.00 3.20 13.39
C GLY A 35 -4.48 3.11 13.53
N VAL A 36 -3.91 3.78 14.55
CA VAL A 36 -2.49 3.70 14.88
C VAL A 36 -2.32 2.70 16.01
N HIS A 37 -1.55 1.63 15.76
CA HIS A 37 -1.28 0.63 16.78
C HIS A 37 -0.44 1.17 17.94
N VAL A 38 -0.52 0.52 19.09
CA VAL A 38 0.28 0.85 20.28
C VAL A 38 1.02 -0.41 20.74
N ASP A 39 2.32 -0.30 20.96
CA ASP A 39 3.20 -1.36 21.49
C ASP A 39 3.96 -0.83 22.70
N GLY A 40 3.46 -1.14 23.90
CA GLY A 40 3.95 -0.54 25.14
C GLY A 40 3.81 0.99 25.13
N GLU A 41 4.92 1.70 25.29
CA GLU A 41 4.95 3.18 25.23
C GLU A 41 5.05 3.71 23.79
N ARG A 42 5.21 2.84 22.79
CA ARG A 42 5.38 3.23 21.40
C ARG A 42 4.03 3.35 20.71
N VAL A 43 3.71 4.55 20.23
CA VAL A 43 2.54 4.81 19.37
C VAL A 43 2.96 4.72 17.91
N GLY A 44 2.53 3.65 17.25
CA GLY A 44 2.80 3.36 15.85
C GLY A 44 4.28 3.22 15.52
N HIS A 45 4.59 3.35 14.23
CA HIS A 45 5.97 3.50 13.76
C HIS A 45 6.30 4.96 13.46
N ILE A 46 5.94 5.86 14.38
CA ILE A 46 6.26 7.30 14.30
C ILE A 46 7.73 7.48 14.71
N ALA A 47 8.46 8.29 13.94
CA ALA A 47 9.83 8.70 14.24
C ALA A 47 9.86 10.18 14.67
N TRP A 48 10.85 10.55 15.47
CA TRP A 48 11.15 11.95 15.78
C TRP A 48 12.39 12.39 14.99
N ALA A 49 12.20 13.35 14.10
CA ALA A 49 13.26 13.94 13.30
C ALA A 49 13.73 15.24 13.95
N ARG A 50 15.04 15.37 14.20
CA ARG A 50 15.63 16.63 14.66
C ARG A 50 15.88 17.54 13.46
N LEU A 51 15.38 18.76 13.52
CA LEU A 51 15.54 19.77 12.48
C LEU A 51 16.80 20.62 12.71
N PRO A 52 17.34 21.25 11.65
CA PRO A 52 18.31 22.34 11.80
C PRO A 52 17.74 23.41 12.74
N GLY A 53 18.49 23.77 13.80
CA GLY A 53 18.00 24.65 14.87
C GLY A 53 17.59 23.93 16.16
N GLY A 54 17.60 22.59 16.18
CA GLY A 54 17.48 21.80 17.41
C GLY A 54 16.05 21.42 17.81
N SER A 55 15.04 21.90 17.11
CA SER A 55 13.66 21.43 17.27
C SER A 55 13.50 19.97 16.80
N ALA A 56 12.45 19.31 17.27
CA ALA A 56 12.10 17.95 16.86
C ALA A 56 10.67 17.91 16.34
N GLU A 57 10.49 17.30 15.16
CA GLU A 57 9.20 17.09 14.55
C GLU A 57 8.90 15.60 14.38
N VAL A 58 7.61 15.27 14.43
CA VAL A 58 7.15 13.91 14.14
C VAL A 58 7.22 13.64 12.65
N ALA A 59 7.61 12.42 12.31
CA ALA A 59 7.71 11.93 10.95
C ALA A 59 7.10 10.53 10.87
N TYR A 60 6.50 10.19 9.74
CA TYR A 60 6.17 8.79 9.48
C TYR A 60 7.42 8.04 8.98
N THR A 61 7.43 6.73 9.22
CA THR A 61 8.37 5.78 8.62
C THR A 61 7.63 4.96 7.56
N CYS A 62 8.33 4.11 6.80
CA CYS A 62 7.65 3.20 5.87
C CYS A 62 6.61 2.33 6.61
N ALA A 63 6.95 1.88 7.82
CA ALA A 63 6.10 1.00 8.61
C ALA A 63 4.84 1.70 9.15
N THR A 64 4.78 3.03 9.22
CA THR A 64 3.56 3.75 9.65
C THR A 64 2.37 3.38 8.77
N CYS A 65 2.59 3.24 7.47
CA CYS A 65 1.55 2.87 6.50
C CYS A 65 1.65 1.39 6.10
N HIS A 66 2.87 0.86 5.96
CA HIS A 66 3.10 -0.45 5.38
C HIS A 66 3.40 -1.54 6.42
N ALA A 67 2.94 -1.39 7.67
CA ALA A 67 2.90 -2.48 8.63
C ALA A 67 1.60 -2.43 9.42
N SER A 68 0.99 -3.59 9.64
CA SER A 68 -0.21 -3.74 10.45
C SER A 68 -0.05 -4.80 11.52
N VAL A 69 -0.93 -4.78 12.53
CA VAL A 69 -0.91 -5.73 13.64
C VAL A 69 -1.96 -6.81 13.44
N VAL A 70 -1.51 -8.06 13.37
CA VAL A 70 -2.37 -9.24 13.18
C VAL A 70 -2.12 -10.20 14.34
N GLY A 71 -3.16 -10.54 15.09
CA GLY A 71 -3.03 -11.42 16.27
C GLY A 71 -2.01 -10.89 17.30
N GLY A 72 -1.94 -9.56 17.47
CA GLY A 72 -0.98 -8.91 18.38
C GLY A 72 0.46 -8.85 17.87
N ARG A 73 0.73 -9.20 16.61
CA ARG A 73 2.08 -9.19 16.02
C ARG A 73 2.15 -8.22 14.85
N VAL A 74 3.22 -7.43 14.80
CA VAL A 74 3.50 -6.56 13.65
C VAL A 74 3.87 -7.40 12.43
N VAL A 75 3.17 -7.18 11.33
CA VAL A 75 3.39 -7.82 10.03
C VAL A 75 3.99 -6.77 9.06
N PRO A 76 5.32 -6.77 8.84
CA PRO A 76 5.94 -5.82 7.93
C PRO A 76 5.50 -6.04 6.48
N GLY A 77 5.31 -4.95 5.76
CA GLY A 77 4.90 -4.91 4.37
C GLY A 77 3.40 -4.96 4.15
N ARG A 78 2.60 -5.49 5.09
CA ARG A 78 1.14 -5.49 4.99
C ARG A 78 0.64 -4.06 5.18
N ASN A 79 -0.29 -3.60 4.34
CA ASN A 79 -0.88 -2.27 4.51
C ASN A 79 -1.65 -2.15 5.83
N GLU A 80 -1.70 -0.94 6.38
CA GLU A 80 -2.54 -0.57 7.51
C GLU A 80 -3.88 0.00 6.99
N PRO A 81 -4.96 -0.81 6.90
CA PRO A 81 -6.20 -0.39 6.27
C PRO A 81 -7.03 0.59 7.09
N ASP A 82 -6.70 0.73 8.38
CA ASP A 82 -7.45 1.58 9.31
C ASP A 82 -6.73 2.90 9.62
N LEU A 83 -5.52 3.12 9.07
CA LEU A 83 -4.79 4.36 9.26
C LEU A 83 -5.58 5.55 8.68
N ALA A 84 -6.07 6.42 9.55
CA ALA A 84 -6.94 7.53 9.18
C ALA A 84 -6.17 8.85 9.01
N VAL A 85 -5.28 8.91 8.02
CA VAL A 85 -4.40 10.08 7.78
C VAL A 85 -5.21 11.37 7.55
N ALA A 86 -6.26 11.34 6.71
CA ALA A 86 -7.12 12.52 6.50
C ALA A 86 -7.74 13.03 7.81
N ALA A 87 -8.21 12.13 8.67
CA ALA A 87 -8.81 12.52 9.94
C ALA A 87 -7.79 13.19 10.88
N MET A 88 -6.53 12.72 10.86
CA MET A 88 -5.44 13.38 11.60
C MET A 88 -5.11 14.75 11.03
N ILE A 89 -5.07 14.90 9.70
CA ILE A 89 -4.88 16.19 9.02
C ILE A 89 -6.00 17.16 9.39
N ARG A 90 -7.26 16.72 9.33
CA ARG A 90 -8.41 17.57 9.69
C ARG A 90 -8.36 18.06 11.13
N LYS A 91 -7.94 17.20 12.07
CA LYS A 91 -7.76 17.61 13.47
C LYS A 91 -6.62 18.61 13.62
N ALA A 92 -5.51 18.41 12.91
CA ALA A 92 -4.35 19.29 12.98
C ALA A 92 -4.58 20.66 12.33
N SER A 93 -5.40 20.71 11.27
CA SER A 93 -5.69 21.89 10.48
C SER A 93 -7.07 22.49 10.76
N ALA A 94 -7.68 22.17 11.91
CA ALA A 94 -9.05 22.57 12.22
C ALA A 94 -9.26 24.09 12.03
N GLY A 95 -10.07 24.46 11.03
CA GLY A 95 -10.39 25.86 10.70
C GLY A 95 -9.50 26.53 9.65
N VAL A 96 -8.59 25.79 8.98
CA VAL A 96 -7.69 26.32 7.96
C VAL A 96 -7.78 25.51 6.66
N GLY A 97 -8.19 26.16 5.58
CA GLY A 97 -8.17 25.59 4.22
C GLY A 97 -9.18 24.45 3.98
N GLU A 98 -9.13 23.91 2.76
CA GLU A 98 -9.91 22.73 2.36
C GLU A 98 -9.43 21.49 3.12
N GLN A 99 -10.38 20.65 3.53
CA GLN A 99 -10.16 19.55 4.46
C GLN A 99 -10.29 18.23 3.73
N PRO A 100 -9.33 17.29 3.87
CA PRO A 100 -9.39 16.05 3.13
C PRO A 100 -10.59 15.20 3.54
N LEU A 101 -11.34 14.66 2.57
CA LEU A 101 -12.61 13.95 2.82
C LEU A 101 -12.53 12.42 2.68
N TRP A 102 -11.36 11.88 2.35
CA TRP A 102 -11.19 10.45 2.16
C TRP A 102 -11.10 9.65 3.48
N GLY A 103 -11.46 8.37 3.37
CA GLY A 103 -11.51 7.43 4.48
C GLY A 103 -10.17 6.78 4.83
N PRO A 104 -10.14 5.90 5.84
CA PRO A 104 -8.93 5.19 6.29
C PRO A 104 -8.25 4.34 5.21
N GLY A 105 -6.99 3.99 5.47
CA GLY A 105 -6.22 3.08 4.62
C GLY A 105 -5.72 3.71 3.33
N ARG A 106 -5.81 5.04 3.23
CA ARG A 106 -5.34 5.83 2.10
C ARG A 106 -4.30 6.84 2.57
N VAL A 107 -3.45 7.23 1.63
CA VAL A 107 -2.48 8.30 1.84
C VAL A 107 -2.29 9.05 0.53
N ASP A 108 -2.14 10.36 0.65
CA ASP A 108 -1.62 11.16 -0.43
C ASP A 108 -0.13 11.42 -0.20
N VAL A 109 0.68 11.05 -1.18
CA VAL A 109 2.15 11.15 -1.14
C VAL A 109 2.68 11.99 -2.30
N THR A 110 1.82 12.57 -3.13
CA THR A 110 2.24 13.55 -4.13
C THR A 110 2.32 14.93 -3.49
N THR A 111 3.08 15.80 -4.15
CA THR A 111 3.24 17.19 -3.76
C THR A 111 2.75 18.11 -4.88
N ASP A 112 1.69 17.68 -5.59
CA ASP A 112 1.14 18.30 -6.80
C ASP A 112 -0.07 19.21 -6.55
N ASP A 113 -0.31 19.57 -5.29
CA ASP A 113 -1.46 20.36 -4.85
C ASP A 113 -2.83 19.78 -5.24
N ALA A 114 -2.88 18.52 -5.69
CA ALA A 114 -4.09 17.80 -6.05
C ALA A 114 -4.40 16.74 -5.00
N GLU A 115 -5.61 16.74 -4.45
CA GLU A 115 -6.05 15.69 -3.54
C GLU A 115 -6.31 14.40 -4.32
N ASN A 116 -5.31 13.52 -4.39
CA ASN A 116 -5.35 12.25 -5.12
C ASN A 116 -4.95 11.04 -4.26
N PRO A 117 -5.59 10.86 -3.08
CA PRO A 117 -5.25 9.80 -2.14
C PRO A 117 -5.35 8.43 -2.80
N VAL A 118 -4.39 7.57 -2.51
CA VAL A 118 -4.40 6.19 -2.97
C VAL A 118 -4.39 5.22 -1.80
N ALA A 119 -4.97 4.05 -2.01
CA ALA A 119 -4.86 2.95 -1.08
C ALA A 119 -3.39 2.66 -0.75
N ILE A 120 -3.12 2.54 0.55
CA ILE A 120 -1.82 2.14 1.05
C ILE A 120 -1.52 0.74 0.51
N THR A 121 -0.40 0.63 -0.22
CA THR A 121 -0.07 -0.60 -0.94
C THR A 121 0.51 -1.66 -0.01
N ASP A 122 0.08 -2.91 -0.16
CA ASP A 122 0.79 -4.06 0.39
C ASP A 122 2.13 -4.28 -0.34
N LEU A 123 3.23 -4.17 0.40
CA LEU A 123 4.59 -4.30 -0.08
C LEU A 123 5.13 -5.72 0.03
N ARG A 124 4.46 -6.64 0.72
CA ARG A 124 4.90 -8.04 0.83
C ARG A 124 5.17 -8.64 -0.56
N PRO A 125 4.29 -8.51 -1.57
CA PRO A 125 4.53 -9.14 -2.85
C PRO A 125 5.42 -8.32 -3.81
N ILE A 126 6.13 -7.28 -3.34
CA ILE A 126 6.87 -6.37 -4.23
C ILE A 126 7.93 -7.07 -5.08
N LEU A 127 8.46 -8.21 -4.63
CA LEU A 127 9.36 -9.05 -5.42
C LEU A 127 8.74 -9.51 -6.74
N PHE A 128 7.44 -9.78 -6.74
CA PHE A 128 6.68 -10.39 -7.83
C PHE A 128 6.01 -9.37 -8.76
N GLN A 129 5.93 -8.11 -8.34
CA GLN A 129 5.30 -7.05 -9.11
C GLN A 129 6.08 -6.76 -10.39
N LYS A 130 5.41 -6.59 -11.53
CA LYS A 130 6.09 -6.19 -12.79
C LYS A 130 6.33 -4.70 -12.88
N ASN A 131 5.38 -3.91 -12.40
CA ASN A 131 5.47 -2.46 -12.32
C ASN A 131 5.40 -2.00 -10.86
N LEU A 132 5.94 -0.82 -10.58
CA LEU A 132 5.73 -0.08 -9.34
C LEU A 132 4.59 0.93 -9.55
N HIS A 133 4.09 1.48 -8.45
CA HIS A 133 2.95 2.41 -8.41
C HIS A 133 1.64 1.87 -8.97
N HIS A 134 0.54 2.47 -8.54
CA HIS A 134 -0.78 2.16 -9.08
C HIS A 134 -0.90 2.51 -10.56
N ALA A 135 -0.28 3.61 -11.00
CA ALA A 135 -0.26 4.04 -12.41
C ALA A 135 0.78 3.30 -13.28
N ALA A 136 1.50 2.29 -12.76
CA ALA A 136 2.53 1.56 -13.51
C ALA A 136 3.64 2.43 -14.15
N THR A 137 4.03 3.54 -13.53
CA THR A 137 5.02 4.48 -14.12
C THR A 137 6.44 3.92 -14.21
N LEU A 138 6.78 2.91 -13.40
CA LEU A 138 8.12 2.34 -13.38
C LEU A 138 8.06 0.82 -13.48
N ARG A 139 8.86 0.24 -14.37
CA ARG A 139 9.14 -1.21 -14.36
C ARG A 139 9.89 -1.56 -13.08
N ASN A 140 9.44 -2.61 -12.40
CA ASN A 140 10.05 -3.07 -11.16
C ASN A 140 11.37 -3.78 -11.44
N GLY A 141 12.29 -3.65 -10.49
CA GLY A 141 13.61 -4.26 -10.52
C GLY A 141 14.35 -3.83 -9.25
N ARG A 142 15.41 -4.56 -8.87
CA ARG A 142 16.13 -4.24 -7.63
C ARG A 142 16.70 -2.82 -7.64
N VAL A 143 17.32 -2.42 -8.75
CA VAL A 143 17.89 -1.07 -8.91
C VAL A 143 16.79 -0.03 -9.04
N ALA A 144 15.77 -0.29 -9.85
CA ALA A 144 14.62 0.61 -10.01
C ALA A 144 13.91 0.88 -8.67
N LEU A 145 13.72 -0.15 -7.84
CA LEU A 145 13.14 -0.03 -6.51
C LEU A 145 14.03 0.83 -5.58
N ALA A 146 15.34 0.60 -5.57
CA ALA A 146 16.26 1.39 -4.75
C ALA A 146 16.26 2.88 -5.15
N ILE A 147 16.31 3.17 -6.46
CA ILE A 147 16.22 4.53 -6.98
C ILE A 147 14.88 5.15 -6.61
N ARG A 148 13.78 4.41 -6.78
CA ARG A 148 12.45 4.92 -6.44
C ARG A 148 12.31 5.26 -4.96
N ILE A 149 12.85 4.43 -4.07
CA ILE A 149 12.86 4.71 -2.63
C ILE A 149 13.68 5.96 -2.32
N GLU A 150 14.87 6.09 -2.93
CA GLU A 150 15.69 7.29 -2.79
C GLU A 150 14.94 8.55 -3.26
N THR A 151 14.33 8.50 -4.44
CA THR A 151 13.53 9.61 -4.98
C THR A 151 12.36 9.95 -4.07
N LEU A 152 11.65 8.95 -3.52
CA LEU A 152 10.54 9.19 -2.59
C LEU A 152 10.99 10.03 -1.39
N ILE A 153 12.10 9.64 -0.76
CA ILE A 153 12.62 10.34 0.41
C ILE A 153 13.04 11.77 0.06
N ILE A 154 13.69 11.96 -1.08
CA ILE A 154 14.11 13.29 -1.54
C ILE A 154 12.88 14.19 -1.73
N THR A 155 11.88 13.74 -2.48
CA THR A 155 10.70 14.56 -2.80
C THR A 155 9.81 14.79 -1.58
N SER A 156 9.61 13.78 -0.74
CA SER A 156 8.87 13.89 0.52
C SER A 156 9.49 14.88 1.51
N MET A 157 10.80 15.14 1.39
CA MET A 157 11.51 16.12 2.21
C MET A 157 11.73 17.45 1.48
N GLY A 158 11.00 17.72 0.39
CA GLY A 158 11.11 18.95 -0.38
C GLY A 158 12.52 19.19 -0.94
N GLU A 159 13.20 18.12 -1.34
CA GLU A 159 14.56 18.11 -1.88
C GLU A 159 15.65 18.61 -0.91
N SER A 160 15.29 18.88 0.35
CA SER A 160 16.22 19.40 1.36
C SER A 160 17.22 18.37 1.86
N VAL A 161 16.89 17.08 1.75
CA VAL A 161 17.71 15.96 2.23
C VAL A 161 17.72 14.85 1.20
N ARG A 162 18.92 14.33 0.93
CA ARG A 162 19.11 13.08 0.20
C ARG A 162 19.53 11.97 1.16
N PRO A 163 18.81 10.83 1.21
CA PRO A 163 19.23 9.72 2.08
C PRO A 163 20.55 9.13 1.57
N PRO A 164 21.35 8.50 2.45
CA PRO A 164 22.49 7.71 2.00
C PRO A 164 22.05 6.62 1.01
N ARG A 165 22.70 6.51 -0.16
CA ARG A 165 22.34 5.50 -1.18
C ARG A 165 22.31 4.07 -0.64
N LYS A 166 23.20 3.77 0.30
CA LYS A 166 23.25 2.48 1.02
C LYS A 166 21.95 2.17 1.76
N LEU A 167 21.28 3.20 2.31
CA LEU A 167 20.00 3.07 2.98
C LEU A 167 18.89 2.71 2.00
N ALA A 168 18.80 3.41 0.86
CA ALA A 168 17.80 3.11 -0.18
C ALA A 168 18.01 1.69 -0.76
N ALA A 169 19.25 1.29 -0.99
CA ALA A 169 19.58 -0.08 -1.40
C ALA A 169 19.22 -1.11 -0.33
N ALA A 170 19.47 -0.82 0.95
CA ALA A 170 19.12 -1.68 2.07
C ALA A 170 17.60 -1.86 2.19
N LEU A 171 16.82 -0.77 2.09
CA LEU A 171 15.36 -0.81 2.05
C LEU A 171 14.85 -1.67 0.88
N ALA A 172 15.40 -1.50 -0.32
CA ALA A 172 15.03 -2.32 -1.48
C ALA A 172 15.31 -3.82 -1.27
N VAL A 173 16.43 -4.16 -0.60
CA VAL A 173 16.74 -5.55 -0.23
C VAL A 173 15.73 -6.08 0.77
N TYR A 174 15.44 -5.32 1.83
CA TYR A 174 14.49 -5.72 2.87
C TYR A 174 13.06 -5.88 2.33
N LEU A 175 12.54 -4.91 1.58
CA LEU A 175 11.20 -5.00 1.00
C LEU A 175 11.03 -6.24 0.11
N ARG A 176 12.08 -6.64 -0.62
CA ARG A 176 12.06 -7.86 -1.42
C ARG A 176 12.13 -9.13 -0.57
N SER A 177 12.71 -9.08 0.63
CA SER A 177 12.77 -10.23 1.53
C SER A 177 11.44 -10.52 2.24
N LEU A 178 10.51 -9.55 2.25
CA LEU A 178 9.13 -9.67 2.75
C LEU A 178 8.21 -10.52 1.86
N ALA A 179 8.67 -10.94 0.68
CA ALA A 179 7.90 -11.77 -0.23
C ALA A 179 7.36 -13.03 0.45
N PRO A 180 6.03 -13.31 0.36
CA PRO A 180 5.47 -14.55 0.85
C PRO A 180 6.23 -15.74 0.27
N ARG A 181 6.73 -16.61 1.16
CA ARG A 181 7.48 -17.82 0.78
C ARG A 181 6.54 -19.00 0.94
N GLY A 182 6.01 -19.49 -0.17
CA GLY A 182 5.12 -20.65 -0.20
C GLY A 182 4.75 -21.03 -1.62
N PRO A 183 4.49 -22.33 -1.88
CA PRO A 183 3.93 -22.74 -3.15
C PRO A 183 2.53 -22.12 -3.32
N LEU A 184 2.14 -21.84 -4.57
CA LEU A 184 0.74 -21.56 -4.88
C LEU A 184 -0.09 -22.83 -4.69
N PRO A 185 -1.41 -22.72 -4.41
CA PRO A 185 -2.28 -23.88 -4.46
C PRO A 185 -2.15 -24.57 -5.81
N GLY A 186 -2.13 -25.91 -5.78
CA GLY A 186 -1.80 -26.72 -6.95
C GLY A 186 -2.89 -26.70 -8.03
N PRO A 187 -2.60 -27.22 -9.24
CA PRO A 187 -3.56 -27.26 -10.34
C PRO A 187 -4.82 -28.09 -10.08
N SER A 188 -4.77 -29.00 -9.10
CA SER A 188 -5.90 -29.81 -8.66
C SER A 188 -6.88 -29.05 -7.75
N ASP A 189 -6.52 -27.84 -7.32
CA ASP A 189 -7.42 -26.97 -6.56
C ASP A 189 -8.56 -26.49 -7.48
N PRO A 190 -9.85 -26.73 -7.12
CA PRO A 190 -10.98 -26.31 -7.95
C PRO A 190 -10.99 -24.80 -8.24
N GLY A 191 -10.55 -23.98 -7.29
CA GLY A 191 -10.45 -22.54 -7.46
C GLY A 191 -9.31 -22.12 -8.38
N ALA A 192 -8.22 -22.89 -8.46
CA ALA A 192 -7.13 -22.63 -9.40
C ALA A 192 -7.60 -22.73 -10.86
N ALA A 193 -8.50 -23.66 -11.17
CA ALA A 193 -9.07 -23.80 -12.52
C ALA A 193 -9.97 -22.60 -12.88
N VAL A 194 -10.82 -22.15 -11.94
CA VAL A 194 -11.65 -20.95 -12.11
C VAL A 194 -10.76 -19.71 -12.28
N PHE A 195 -9.74 -19.58 -11.43
CA PHE A 195 -8.77 -18.49 -11.48
C PHE A 195 -8.05 -18.42 -12.83
N ALA A 196 -7.54 -19.55 -13.33
CA ALA A 196 -6.85 -19.58 -14.62
C ALA A 196 -7.73 -19.11 -15.78
N ARG A 197 -9.02 -19.48 -15.76
CA ARG A 197 -10.01 -19.09 -16.79
C ARG A 197 -10.42 -17.61 -16.70
N VAL A 198 -10.59 -17.08 -15.49
CA VAL A 198 -11.21 -15.75 -15.29
C VAL A 198 -10.17 -14.66 -15.02
N CYS A 199 -9.16 -14.95 -14.21
CA CYS A 199 -8.19 -13.98 -13.70
C CYS A 199 -6.82 -14.09 -14.38
N GLY A 200 -6.46 -15.29 -14.84
CA GLY A 200 -5.13 -15.64 -15.34
C GLY A 200 -4.64 -14.80 -16.52
N GLY A 201 -5.55 -14.22 -17.32
CA GLY A 201 -5.20 -13.33 -18.44
C GLY A 201 -4.45 -12.06 -18.01
N CYS A 202 -4.73 -11.56 -16.80
CA CYS A 202 -3.98 -10.44 -16.20
C CYS A 202 -3.04 -10.94 -15.09
N HIS A 203 -3.52 -11.83 -14.22
CA HIS A 203 -2.80 -12.30 -13.03
C HIS A 203 -2.12 -13.64 -13.26
N GLY A 204 -1.07 -13.65 -14.09
CA GLY A 204 -0.36 -14.88 -14.47
C GLY A 204 0.94 -15.15 -13.71
N GLY A 205 1.47 -16.35 -13.94
CA GLY A 205 2.81 -16.78 -13.50
C GLY A 205 2.98 -16.95 -11.99
N GLU A 206 4.21 -17.19 -11.55
CA GLU A 206 4.54 -17.39 -10.13
C GLU A 206 4.13 -16.19 -9.25
N GLY A 207 4.16 -14.99 -9.81
CA GLY A 207 3.83 -13.76 -9.11
C GLY A 207 2.34 -13.43 -9.06
N LEU A 208 1.49 -14.12 -9.85
CA LEU A 208 0.09 -13.75 -10.06
C LEU A 208 -0.07 -12.25 -10.39
N ALA A 209 0.79 -11.76 -11.28
CA ALA A 209 0.96 -10.35 -11.63
C ALA A 209 1.11 -10.18 -13.14
N GLY A 210 0.69 -9.03 -13.65
CA GLY A 210 0.58 -8.77 -15.09
C GLY A 210 1.38 -7.56 -15.58
N GLU A 211 1.39 -7.40 -16.91
CA GLU A 211 1.72 -6.11 -17.49
C GLU A 211 0.69 -5.05 -17.09
N ALA A 212 1.04 -3.77 -17.29
CA ALA A 212 0.08 -2.70 -17.09
C ALA A 212 -1.07 -2.81 -18.11
N VAL A 213 -2.28 -2.47 -17.69
CA VAL A 213 -3.49 -2.48 -18.52
C VAL A 213 -4.07 -1.09 -18.63
N ASP A 214 -4.78 -0.80 -19.71
CA ASP A 214 -5.43 0.50 -19.90
C ASP A 214 -6.55 0.70 -18.87
N LEU A 215 -6.79 1.95 -18.45
CA LEU A 215 -7.75 2.27 -17.38
C LEU A 215 -9.16 1.72 -17.68
N ALA A 216 -9.58 1.75 -18.95
CA ALA A 216 -10.89 1.28 -19.39
C ALA A 216 -11.09 -0.24 -19.22
N VAL A 217 -10.01 -1.03 -19.22
CA VAL A 217 -10.09 -2.49 -18.99
C VAL A 217 -10.54 -2.78 -17.57
N VAL A 218 -10.07 -1.99 -16.60
CA VAL A 218 -10.45 -2.15 -15.19
C VAL A 218 -11.71 -1.35 -14.87
N GLY A 219 -11.86 -0.13 -15.36
CA GLY A 219 -13.08 0.68 -15.17
C GLY A 219 -13.30 1.19 -13.75
N THR A 220 -12.26 1.21 -12.90
CA THR A 220 -12.25 1.93 -11.61
C THR A 220 -11.92 3.42 -11.82
N ASP A 221 -12.01 4.23 -10.76
CA ASP A 221 -11.70 5.67 -10.79
C ASP A 221 -10.34 5.99 -11.45
N PRO A 222 -10.34 6.62 -12.65
CA PRO A 222 -9.14 6.82 -13.45
C PRO A 222 -8.17 7.87 -12.90
N ALA A 223 -8.51 8.60 -11.84
CA ALA A 223 -7.74 9.74 -11.33
C ALA A 223 -6.24 9.43 -11.18
N VAL A 224 -5.90 8.26 -10.65
CA VAL A 224 -4.50 7.86 -10.43
C VAL A 224 -3.70 7.69 -11.73
N GLY A 225 -4.33 7.16 -12.79
CA GLY A 225 -3.68 6.97 -14.10
C GLY A 225 -3.66 8.22 -14.98
N LEU A 226 -4.51 9.20 -14.65
CA LEU A 226 -4.64 10.48 -15.35
C LEU A 226 -4.01 11.67 -14.60
N SER A 227 -3.53 11.47 -13.37
CA SER A 227 -2.79 12.49 -12.60
C SER A 227 -1.65 13.06 -13.43
N SER A 228 -1.49 14.39 -13.42
CA SER A 228 -0.46 15.10 -14.19
C SER A 228 0.96 14.60 -13.91
N GLU A 229 1.26 14.20 -12.67
CA GLU A 229 2.57 13.64 -12.29
C GLU A 229 2.79 12.20 -12.77
N ARG A 230 1.72 11.44 -13.00
CA ARG A 230 1.78 9.99 -13.22
C ARG A 230 1.44 9.61 -14.67
N THR A 231 0.55 10.36 -15.33
CA THR A 231 -0.01 10.25 -16.69
C THR A 231 0.52 9.07 -17.52
N THR A 232 0.10 7.85 -17.18
CA THR A 232 0.38 6.66 -17.99
C THR A 232 -0.81 6.20 -18.80
N GLY A 233 -2.03 6.64 -18.43
CA GLY A 233 -3.26 6.09 -18.96
C GLY A 233 -3.46 4.60 -18.63
N ARG A 234 -2.79 4.10 -17.59
CA ARG A 234 -2.76 2.66 -17.25
C ARG A 234 -2.79 2.41 -15.75
N TYR A 235 -3.27 1.21 -15.39
CA TYR A 235 -3.06 0.63 -14.06
C TYR A 235 -1.99 -0.44 -14.10
N ARG A 236 -1.25 -0.55 -13.00
CA ARG A 236 -0.51 -1.76 -12.69
C ARG A 236 -1.49 -2.88 -12.35
N VAL A 237 -1.27 -4.06 -12.92
CA VAL A 237 -1.88 -5.31 -12.43
C VAL A 237 -1.09 -5.80 -11.20
N PRO A 238 -1.66 -5.73 -9.98
CA PRO A 238 -0.93 -6.08 -8.77
C PRO A 238 -0.73 -7.60 -8.65
N SER A 239 0.39 -8.03 -8.09
CA SER A 239 0.54 -9.39 -7.56
C SER A 239 -0.55 -9.71 -6.54
N LEU A 240 -1.13 -10.91 -6.69
CA LEU A 240 -2.13 -11.46 -5.78
C LEU A 240 -1.53 -12.35 -4.68
N ARG A 241 -0.20 -12.44 -4.57
CA ARG A 241 0.45 -13.08 -3.42
C ARG A 241 0.08 -12.33 -2.13
N GLY A 242 -0.42 -13.05 -1.13
CA GLY A 242 -0.94 -12.47 0.12
C GLY A 242 -2.19 -11.63 -0.08
N VAL A 243 -3.01 -11.87 -1.12
CA VAL A 243 -4.26 -11.11 -1.30
C VAL A 243 -5.35 -11.57 -0.33
N GLY A 244 -5.27 -12.80 0.17
CA GLY A 244 -6.28 -13.40 1.04
C GLY A 244 -6.53 -12.67 2.36
N ASP A 245 -5.56 -11.89 2.83
CA ASP A 245 -5.64 -11.05 4.02
C ASP A 245 -5.38 -9.56 3.73
N ARG A 246 -5.44 -9.17 2.45
CA ARG A 246 -5.25 -7.77 2.04
C ARG A 246 -6.58 -7.03 2.10
N HIS A 247 -6.51 -5.84 2.66
CA HIS A 247 -7.65 -4.94 2.76
C HIS A 247 -7.47 -3.69 1.87
N ARG A 248 -8.56 -2.99 1.56
CA ARG A 248 -8.57 -1.75 0.75
C ARG A 248 -7.99 -1.99 -0.65
N LEU A 249 -8.64 -2.87 -1.41
CA LEU A 249 -8.25 -3.21 -2.78
C LEU A 249 -8.52 -2.06 -3.76
N PHE A 250 -7.88 -2.16 -4.93
CA PHE A 250 -7.78 -1.12 -5.98
C PHE A 250 -6.94 0.09 -5.57
N ALA A 251 -6.69 0.98 -6.53
CA ALA A 251 -5.95 2.21 -6.29
C ALA A 251 -6.72 3.15 -5.36
N SER A 252 -8.06 3.13 -5.40
CA SER A 252 -8.90 3.93 -4.52
C SER A 252 -9.00 3.35 -3.11
N GLY A 253 -8.99 2.02 -2.95
CA GLY A 253 -9.25 1.39 -1.65
C GLY A 253 -10.73 1.31 -1.30
N ASP A 254 -11.62 1.38 -2.30
CA ASP A 254 -13.09 1.32 -2.10
C ASP A 254 -13.63 -0.09 -1.86
N VAL A 255 -12.78 -1.11 -2.01
CA VAL A 255 -13.17 -2.52 -1.86
C VAL A 255 -12.46 -3.05 -0.64
N GLU A 256 -13.21 -3.57 0.33
CA GLU A 256 -12.65 -4.03 1.58
C GLU A 256 -11.69 -5.19 1.36
N ASP A 257 -12.14 -6.27 0.72
CA ASP A 257 -11.41 -7.53 0.62
C ASP A 257 -11.81 -8.34 -0.65
N VAL A 258 -11.31 -9.58 -0.76
CA VAL A 258 -11.63 -10.48 -1.89
C VAL A 258 -13.09 -10.95 -1.87
N ASP A 259 -13.72 -11.04 -0.70
CA ASP A 259 -15.14 -11.37 -0.56
C ASP A 259 -16.02 -10.29 -1.15
N GLU A 260 -15.75 -9.01 -0.84
CA GLU A 260 -16.43 -7.89 -1.47
C GLU A 260 -16.12 -7.80 -2.96
N LEU A 261 -14.86 -8.04 -3.37
CA LEU A 261 -14.46 -8.00 -4.77
C LEU A 261 -15.32 -8.88 -5.67
N LEU A 262 -15.68 -10.08 -5.20
CA LEU A 262 -16.44 -11.07 -5.96
C LEU A 262 -17.94 -11.09 -5.64
N ARG A 263 -18.41 -10.18 -4.77
CA ARG A 263 -19.83 -10.07 -4.39
C ARG A 263 -20.66 -9.52 -5.56
N PRO A 264 -21.67 -10.26 -6.06
CA PRO A 264 -22.60 -9.74 -7.05
C PRO A 264 -23.26 -8.45 -6.57
N GLY A 265 -23.27 -7.42 -7.41
CA GLY A 265 -23.91 -6.14 -7.09
C GLY A 265 -23.18 -5.28 -6.05
N ARG A 266 -21.90 -5.55 -5.75
CA ARG A 266 -21.07 -4.66 -4.92
C ARG A 266 -21.12 -3.21 -5.41
N ALA A 267 -21.07 -2.26 -4.48
CA ALA A 267 -21.20 -0.83 -4.80
C ALA A 267 -20.00 -0.27 -5.56
N ALA A 268 -18.79 -0.75 -5.25
CA ALA A 268 -17.57 -0.33 -5.92
C ALA A 268 -17.58 -0.68 -7.41
N LYS A 269 -17.24 0.30 -8.26
CA LYS A 269 -17.26 0.16 -9.72
C LYS A 269 -16.00 -0.51 -10.26
N GLY A 270 -16.09 -0.97 -11.51
CA GLY A 270 -14.96 -1.57 -12.23
C GLY A 270 -14.70 -3.02 -11.85
N HIS A 271 -13.66 -3.59 -12.43
CA HIS A 271 -13.17 -4.97 -12.29
C HIS A 271 -14.34 -5.97 -12.23
N GLN A 272 -15.09 -6.06 -13.33
CA GLN A 272 -16.31 -6.88 -13.40
C GLN A 272 -16.02 -8.39 -13.50
N PHE A 273 -14.75 -8.77 -13.65
CA PHE A 273 -14.31 -10.16 -13.74
C PHE A 273 -14.70 -10.95 -12.48
N GLY A 274 -15.44 -12.04 -12.67
CA GLY A 274 -15.85 -12.94 -11.59
C GLY A 274 -17.19 -12.60 -10.93
N LEU A 275 -17.83 -11.48 -11.28
CA LEU A 275 -19.12 -11.08 -10.70
C LEU A 275 -20.30 -11.93 -11.20
N ASP A 276 -20.17 -12.52 -12.38
CA ASP A 276 -21.17 -13.36 -13.05
C ASP A 276 -20.98 -14.86 -12.79
N LEU A 277 -20.01 -15.24 -11.95
CA LEU A 277 -19.78 -16.63 -11.59
C LEU A 277 -20.99 -17.27 -10.88
N SER A 278 -21.15 -18.57 -11.08
CA SER A 278 -22.03 -19.40 -10.27
C SER A 278 -21.55 -19.39 -8.81
N ASP A 279 -22.44 -19.68 -7.86
CA ASP A 279 -22.06 -19.70 -6.44
C ASP A 279 -20.96 -20.73 -6.14
N ALA A 280 -20.98 -21.88 -6.81
CA ALA A 280 -19.95 -22.91 -6.68
C ALA A 280 -18.58 -22.42 -7.18
N ASP A 281 -18.52 -21.81 -8.37
CA ASP A 281 -17.27 -21.26 -8.91
C ASP A 281 -16.74 -20.11 -8.06
N ARG A 282 -17.64 -19.24 -7.58
CA ARG A 282 -17.30 -18.10 -6.71
C ARG A 282 -16.70 -18.57 -5.40
N GLN A 283 -17.31 -19.56 -4.74
CA GLN A 283 -16.80 -20.14 -3.50
C GLN A 283 -15.44 -20.82 -3.69
N ALA A 284 -15.28 -21.58 -4.78
CA ALA A 284 -14.00 -22.19 -5.12
C ALA A 284 -12.91 -21.13 -5.34
N LEU A 285 -13.23 -20.08 -6.09
CA LEU A 285 -12.30 -18.96 -6.34
C LEU A 285 -11.94 -18.21 -5.06
N LEU A 286 -12.90 -17.91 -4.19
CA LEU A 286 -12.64 -17.27 -2.89
C LEU A 286 -11.71 -18.12 -2.02
N SER A 287 -11.97 -19.43 -1.92
CA SER A 287 -11.10 -20.36 -1.19
C SER A 287 -9.67 -20.33 -1.73
N TYR A 288 -9.51 -20.30 -3.05
CA TYR A 288 -8.19 -20.17 -3.68
C TYR A 288 -7.52 -18.84 -3.34
N LEU A 289 -8.23 -17.71 -3.47
CA LEU A 289 -7.70 -16.37 -3.20
C LEU A 289 -7.31 -16.16 -1.73
N HIS A 290 -8.05 -16.74 -0.78
CA HIS A 290 -7.69 -16.71 0.64
C HIS A 290 -6.43 -17.52 0.96
N ALA A 291 -6.12 -18.53 0.15
CA ALA A 291 -4.92 -19.36 0.30
C ALA A 291 -3.66 -18.76 -0.35
N LEU A 292 -3.77 -17.61 -1.05
CA LEU A 292 -2.66 -16.90 -1.71
C LEU A 292 -1.90 -15.95 -0.79
#